data_AF-A0A7S2BKZ0-F1
#
_entry.id   AF-A0A7S2BKZ0-F1
#
_cell.length_a   1.000
_cell.length_b   1.000
_cell.length_c   1.000
_cell.angle_alpha   90.00
_cell.angle_beta   90.00
_cell.angle_gamma   90.00
#
_symmetry.space_group_name_H-M   'P 1'
#
loop_
_entity.id
_entity.type
_entity.pdbx_description
1 polymer ?
#
loop_
_entity_poly.entity_id
_entity_poly.type
_entity_poly.pdbx_seq_one_letter_code
_entity_poly.pdbx_strand_id
1 'polypeptide(L)'
;RIWRELAAVALAFEAIVAGILAHPHDSGVQLGACEALIVCLGSGPDIPLRRQQAERAGAVPALMNTLTLHAEDSRIQAKAREALSSILGGSYPWSAALGQGHASSSAGPSTQPPTDEADLIWEPLSL
;
A
#
# COMPACT_ATOMS: atom_id res chain seq x y z
N ARG A 1 -11.72 22.50 20.37
CA ARG A 1 -10.31 22.45 19.90
C ARG A 1 -10.13 21.36 18.85
N ILE A 2 -10.60 20.14 19.11
CA ILE A 2 -10.55 18.96 18.22
C ILE A 2 -10.92 19.26 16.75
N TRP A 3 -12.03 19.95 16.48
CA TRP A 3 -12.47 20.24 15.11
C TRP A 3 -11.50 21.11 14.28
N ARG A 4 -10.68 21.96 14.92
CA ARG A 4 -9.70 22.80 14.21
C ARG A 4 -8.48 21.99 13.79
N GLU A 5 -8.02 21.10 14.65
CA GLU A 5 -6.91 20.19 14.37
C GLU A 5 -7.28 19.23 13.25
N LEU A 6 -8.51 18.72 13.27
CA LEU A 6 -9.02 17.82 12.26
C LEU A 6 -9.22 18.50 10.89
N ALA A 7 -9.60 19.79 10.88
CA ALA A 7 -9.67 20.58 9.66
C ALA A 7 -8.27 20.88 9.09
N ALA A 8 -7.29 21.16 9.95
CA ALA A 8 -5.91 21.34 9.54
C ALA A 8 -5.31 20.06 8.92
N VAL A 9 -5.65 18.90 9.48
CA VAL A 9 -5.24 17.59 8.93
C VAL A 9 -5.89 17.32 7.57
N ALA A 10 -7.18 17.64 7.38
CA ALA A 10 -7.83 17.51 6.08
C ALA A 10 -7.14 18.34 4.99
N LEU A 11 -6.85 19.61 5.29
CA LEU A 11 -6.13 20.50 4.37
C LEU A 11 -4.70 20.02 4.10
N ALA A 12 -4.05 19.42 5.10
CA ALA A 12 -2.74 18.82 4.91
C ALA A 12 -2.79 17.67 3.89
N PHE A 13 -3.80 16.79 3.97
CA PHE A 13 -3.96 15.71 2.99
C PHE A 13 -4.16 16.25 1.57
N GLU A 14 -5.03 17.26 1.39
CA GLU A 14 -5.26 17.88 0.08
C GLU A 14 -3.97 18.51 -0.48
N ALA A 15 -3.21 19.22 0.35
CA ALA A 15 -1.94 19.81 -0.06
C ALA A 15 -0.89 18.75 -0.45
N ILE A 16 -0.81 17.66 0.30
CA ILE A 16 0.11 16.56 0.01
C ILE A 16 -0.25 15.88 -1.31
N VAL A 17 -1.54 15.58 -1.53
CA VAL A 17 -2.02 14.98 -2.79
C VAL A 17 -1.74 15.92 -3.97
N ALA A 18 -2.03 17.22 -3.82
CA ALA A 18 -1.71 18.20 -4.84
C ALA A 18 -0.20 18.21 -5.18
N GLY A 19 0.67 18.11 -4.17
CA GLY A 19 2.11 18.00 -4.37
C GLY A 19 2.54 16.74 -5.14
N ILE A 20 1.96 15.59 -4.79
CA ILE A 20 2.20 14.31 -5.51
C ILE A 20 1.84 14.45 -6.99
N LEU A 21 0.70 15.07 -7.27
CA LEU A 21 0.19 15.20 -8.64
C LEU A 21 0.92 16.29 -9.44
N ALA A 22 1.38 17.36 -8.80
CA ALA A 22 2.14 18.43 -9.46
C ALA A 22 3.58 18.03 -9.78
N HIS A 23 4.19 17.16 -8.96
CA HIS A 23 5.58 16.73 -9.11
C HIS A 23 5.70 15.19 -9.19
N PRO A 24 5.12 14.53 -10.22
CA PRO A 24 5.05 13.08 -10.30
C PRO A 24 6.42 12.41 -10.47
N HIS A 25 7.40 13.10 -11.06
CA HIS A 25 8.74 12.55 -11.35
C HIS A 25 9.81 12.93 -10.30
N ASP A 26 9.49 13.79 -9.34
CA ASP A 26 10.45 14.19 -8.31
C ASP A 26 10.42 13.18 -7.16
N SER A 27 11.44 12.32 -7.10
CA SER A 27 11.56 11.28 -6.08
C SER A 27 11.61 11.84 -4.65
N GLY A 28 12.18 13.03 -4.46
CA GLY A 28 12.21 13.70 -3.17
C GLY A 28 10.82 14.15 -2.72
N VAL A 29 10.05 14.75 -3.63
CA VAL A 29 8.66 15.16 -3.36
C VAL A 29 7.77 13.95 -3.10
N GLN A 30 7.92 12.87 -3.89
CA GLN A 30 7.13 11.65 -3.70
C GLN A 30 7.43 10.98 -2.36
N LEU A 31 8.71 10.87 -1.98
CA LEU A 31 9.11 10.30 -0.71
C LEU A 31 8.61 11.13 0.47
N GLY A 32 8.84 12.45 0.42
CA GLY A 32 8.38 13.37 1.46
C GLY A 32 6.86 13.40 1.60
N ALA A 33 6.13 13.30 0.49
CA ALA A 33 4.68 13.18 0.50
C ALA A 33 4.19 11.89 1.16
N CYS A 34 4.81 10.74 0.86
CA CYS A 34 4.47 9.46 1.50
C CYS A 34 4.70 9.52 3.02
N GLU A 35 5.84 10.07 3.46
CA GLU A 35 6.14 10.26 4.88
C GLU A 35 5.15 11.21 5.56
N ALA A 36 4.81 12.33 4.90
CA ALA A 36 3.83 13.29 5.42
C ALA A 36 2.43 12.66 5.58
N LEU A 37 1.99 11.80 4.65
CA LEU A 37 0.72 11.08 4.78
C LEU A 37 0.71 10.17 6.01
N ILE A 38 1.79 9.43 6.26
CA ILE A 38 1.94 8.55 7.43
C ILE A 38 1.87 9.38 8.72
N VAL A 39 2.56 10.52 8.78
CA VAL A 39 2.56 11.42 9.95
C VAL A 39 1.18 12.02 10.21
N CYS A 40 0.46 12.44 9.15
CA CYS A 40 -0.88 13.02 9.28
C CYS A 40 -1.89 11.99 9.81
N LEU A 41 -1.81 10.74 9.35
CA LEU A 41 -2.62 9.63 9.89
C LEU A 41 -2.29 9.40 11.37
N GLY A 42 -1.00 9.34 11.69
CA GLY A 42 -0.51 9.25 13.06
C GLY A 42 -1.09 8.06 13.84
N SER A 43 -1.13 8.21 15.16
CA SER A 43 -1.73 7.24 16.08
C SER A 43 -2.77 7.95 16.96
N GLY A 44 -3.85 7.28 17.32
CA GLY A 44 -4.86 7.80 18.24
C GLY A 44 -6.30 7.39 17.91
N PRO A 45 -7.27 7.90 18.69
CA PRO A 45 -8.69 7.56 18.50
C PRO A 45 -9.29 8.16 17.21
N ASP A 46 -8.70 9.22 16.67
CA ASP A 46 -9.20 9.92 15.48
C ASP A 46 -8.75 9.30 14.14
N ILE A 47 -7.98 8.19 14.18
CA ILE A 47 -7.48 7.51 12.97
C ILE A 47 -8.61 7.25 11.94
N PRO A 48 -9.79 6.72 12.32
CA PRO A 48 -10.84 6.43 11.33
C PRO A 48 -11.28 7.68 10.58
N LEU A 49 -11.36 8.82 11.27
CA LEU A 49 -11.80 10.08 10.70
C LEU A 49 -10.72 10.68 9.79
N ARG A 50 -9.44 10.57 10.18
CA ARG A 50 -8.31 11.00 9.35
C ARG A 50 -8.14 10.14 8.09
N ARG A 51 -8.41 8.83 8.18
CA ARG A 51 -8.47 7.92 7.01
C ARG A 51 -9.53 8.36 6.03
N GLN A 52 -10.74 8.62 6.53
CA GLN A 52 -11.84 9.13 5.71
C GLN A 52 -11.45 10.46 5.03
N GLN A 53 -10.74 11.35 5.72
CA GLN A 53 -10.24 12.59 5.12
C GLN A 53 -9.18 12.34 4.05
N ALA A 54 -8.22 11.46 4.30
CA ALA A 54 -7.20 11.08 3.32
C ALA A 54 -7.82 10.45 2.06
N GLU A 55 -8.83 9.59 2.23
CA GLU A 55 -9.60 9.03 1.11
C GLU A 55 -10.32 10.12 0.31
N ARG A 56 -11.01 11.05 0.99
CA ARG A 56 -11.70 12.18 0.34
C ARG A 56 -10.74 13.11 -0.39
N ALA A 57 -9.52 13.27 0.11
CA ALA A 57 -8.46 14.04 -0.55
C ALA A 57 -7.87 13.32 -1.77
N GLY A 58 -8.19 12.03 -2.01
CA GLY A 58 -7.65 11.25 -3.11
C GLY A 58 -6.25 10.68 -2.85
N ALA A 59 -5.88 10.47 -1.58
CA ALA A 59 -4.55 9.95 -1.23
C ALA A 59 -4.28 8.55 -1.78
N VAL A 60 -5.29 7.67 -1.85
CA VAL A 60 -5.14 6.30 -2.37
C VAL A 60 -4.77 6.27 -3.86
N PRO A 61 -5.55 6.89 -4.78
CA PRO A 61 -5.18 6.91 -6.20
C PRO A 61 -3.86 7.65 -6.45
N ALA A 62 -3.55 8.69 -5.66
CA ALA A 62 -2.27 9.40 -5.76
C ALA A 62 -1.08 8.49 -5.40
N LEU A 63 -1.17 7.74 -4.30
CA LEU A 63 -0.15 6.78 -3.89
C LEU A 63 0.00 5.63 -4.89
N MET A 64 -1.10 5.19 -5.52
CA MET A 64 -1.02 4.16 -6.57
C MET A 64 -0.27 4.67 -7.79
N ASN A 65 -0.52 5.91 -8.20
CA ASN A 65 0.25 6.55 -9.27
C ASN A 65 1.73 6.67 -8.92
N THR A 66 2.06 7.06 -7.68
CA THR A 66 3.45 7.08 -7.19
C THR A 66 4.11 5.71 -7.30
N LEU A 67 3.41 4.65 -6.90
CA LEU A 67 3.92 3.28 -6.96
C LEU A 67 4.11 2.78 -8.39
N THR A 68 3.29 3.23 -9.34
CA THR A 68 3.46 2.91 -10.76
C THR A 68 4.63 3.67 -11.38
N LEU A 69 4.75 4.97 -11.08
CA LEU A 69 5.80 5.83 -11.66
C LEU A 69 7.19 5.54 -11.11
N HIS A 70 7.28 5.20 -9.83
CA HIS A 70 8.54 4.90 -9.11
C HIS A 70 8.63 3.41 -8.79
N ALA A 71 8.35 2.55 -9.77
CA ALA A 71 8.38 1.09 -9.61
C ALA A 71 9.76 0.57 -9.16
N GLU A 72 10.83 1.17 -9.67
CA GLU A 72 12.22 0.77 -9.41
C GLU A 72 12.82 1.41 -8.15
N ASP A 73 12.17 2.43 -7.56
CA ASP A 73 12.66 3.07 -6.34
C ASP A 73 12.16 2.32 -5.10
N SER A 74 13.02 1.45 -4.57
CA SER A 74 12.72 0.62 -3.40
C SER A 74 12.28 1.42 -2.16
N ARG A 75 12.76 2.66 -1.98
CA ARG A 75 12.41 3.51 -0.83
C ARG A 75 11.02 4.10 -0.97
N ILE A 76 10.71 4.65 -2.15
CA ILE A 76 9.38 5.17 -2.47
C ILE A 76 8.36 4.04 -2.41
N GLN A 77 8.70 2.87 -2.94
CA GLN A 77 7.87 1.67 -2.86
C GLN A 77 7.54 1.28 -1.42
N ALA A 78 8.55 1.19 -0.54
CA ALA A 78 8.34 0.86 0.86
C ALA A 78 7.43 1.89 1.56
N LYS A 79 7.70 3.19 1.36
CA LYS A 79 6.94 4.27 2.01
C LYS A 79 5.52 4.43 1.48
N ALA A 80 5.32 4.33 0.17
CA ALA A 80 3.98 4.42 -0.39
C ALA A 80 3.10 3.22 0.02
N ARG A 81 3.68 2.01 0.16
CA ARG A 81 2.96 0.84 0.68
C ARG A 81 2.63 0.96 2.17
N GLU A 82 3.55 1.51 2.96
CA GLU A 82 3.31 1.83 4.38
C GLU A 82 2.17 2.86 4.53
N ALA A 83 2.18 3.92 3.72
CA ALA A 83 1.12 4.92 3.68
C ALA A 83 -0.23 4.31 3.28
N LEU A 84 -0.27 3.48 2.23
CA LEU A 84 -1.49 2.77 1.81
C LEU A 84 -2.02 1.85 2.90
N SER A 85 -1.16 1.05 3.54
CA SER A 85 -1.55 0.20 4.67
C SER A 85 -2.15 1.01 5.82
N SER A 86 -1.58 2.18 6.09
CA SER A 86 -2.05 3.09 7.13
C SER A 86 -3.41 3.69 6.83
N ILE A 87 -3.69 4.02 5.55
CA ILE A 87 -5.00 4.53 5.10
C ILE A 87 -6.04 3.41 5.12
N LEU A 88 -5.71 2.26 4.54
CA LEU A 88 -6.61 1.11 4.38
C LEU A 88 -6.80 0.30 5.68
N GLY A 89 -6.07 0.63 6.73
CA GLY A 89 -6.27 0.08 8.06
C GLY A 89 -5.66 -1.27 8.34
N GLY A 90 -4.55 -1.60 7.69
CA GLY A 90 -3.75 -2.79 8.00
C GLY A 90 -4.43 -4.13 7.69
N SER A 91 -5.59 -4.13 7.05
CA SER A 91 -6.33 -5.35 6.69
C SER A 91 -6.44 -5.51 5.18
N TYR A 92 -5.30 -5.45 4.48
CA TYR A 92 -5.19 -6.02 3.14
C TYR A 92 -4.19 -7.18 3.17
N PRO A 93 -4.61 -8.41 2.83
CA PRO A 93 -3.78 -9.62 2.94
C PRO A 93 -2.66 -9.72 1.88
N TRP A 94 -2.21 -8.62 1.27
CA TRP A 94 -1.13 -8.70 0.28
C TRP A 94 0.23 -9.08 0.92
N SER A 95 0.42 -8.84 2.22
CA SER A 95 1.53 -9.40 3.01
C SER A 95 1.41 -10.91 3.23
N ALA A 96 0.19 -11.46 3.22
CA ALA A 96 -0.03 -12.90 3.19
C ALA A 96 0.21 -13.47 1.77
N ALA A 97 0.02 -12.67 0.72
CA ALA A 97 0.23 -13.08 -0.67
C ALA A 97 1.71 -13.11 -1.11
N LEU A 98 2.60 -12.34 -0.47
CA LEU A 98 4.04 -12.30 -0.79
C LEU A 98 4.95 -12.84 0.32
N GLY A 99 4.37 -13.46 1.34
CA GLY A 99 5.07 -14.02 2.51
C GLY A 99 5.36 -15.53 2.45
N GLN A 100 5.50 -16.14 1.28
CA GLN A 100 6.07 -17.48 1.13
C GLN A 100 6.98 -17.54 -0.10
N GLY A 101 8.28 -17.43 0.10
CA GLY A 101 9.25 -17.50 -1.01
C GLY A 101 10.72 -17.33 -0.64
N HIS A 102 11.06 -16.93 0.60
CA HIS A 102 12.46 -16.86 1.05
C HIS A 102 12.63 -17.37 2.48
N ALA A 103 12.50 -18.68 2.65
CA ALA A 103 13.19 -19.40 3.70
C ALA A 103 14.05 -20.48 3.05
N SER A 104 15.23 -20.09 2.57
CA SER A 104 16.27 -21.04 2.18
C SER A 104 16.87 -21.68 3.43
N SER A 105 16.93 -23.00 3.40
CA SER A 105 17.86 -23.87 4.12
C SER A 105 17.69 -24.03 5.63
N SER A 106 17.09 -25.14 6.05
CA SER A 106 17.90 -26.35 6.36
C SER A 106 17.01 -27.56 6.68
N ALA A 107 17.48 -28.74 6.27
CA ALA A 107 17.06 -30.10 6.66
C ALA A 107 15.77 -30.66 6.01
N GLY A 108 15.94 -31.76 5.25
CA GLY A 108 14.86 -32.68 4.89
C GLY A 108 14.33 -33.45 6.12
N PRO A 109 13.30 -34.31 5.95
CA PRO A 109 13.44 -35.47 5.08
C PRO A 109 12.24 -35.77 4.17
N SER A 110 12.52 -36.62 3.19
CA SER A 110 11.65 -37.35 2.29
C SER A 110 10.22 -37.62 2.76
N THR A 111 9.27 -37.35 1.87
CA THR A 111 8.04 -38.15 1.76
C THR A 111 7.62 -38.14 0.29
N GLN A 112 7.49 -39.34 -0.30
CA GLN A 112 7.13 -39.54 -1.71
C GLN A 112 5.77 -38.91 -2.06
N PRO A 113 5.56 -38.46 -3.32
CA PRO A 113 4.24 -38.06 -3.80
C PRO A 113 3.39 -39.30 -4.11
N PRO A 114 2.08 -39.30 -3.82
CA PRO A 114 1.18 -40.31 -4.38
C PRO A 114 0.97 -40.04 -5.88
N THR A 115 1.38 -41.02 -6.69
CA THR A 115 0.97 -41.20 -8.08
C THR A 115 -0.42 -41.82 -8.12
N ASP A 116 -1.41 -41.08 -8.61
CA ASP A 116 -2.54 -41.55 -9.44
C ASP A 116 -3.36 -40.29 -9.75
N GLU A 117 -3.18 -39.65 -10.89
CA GLU A 117 -3.78 -40.00 -12.19
C GLU A 117 -5.30 -39.77 -12.23
N ALA A 118 -5.68 -39.04 -13.30
CA ALA A 118 -7.00 -38.89 -13.87
C ALA A 118 -7.93 -37.77 -13.35
N ASP A 119 -8.29 -36.94 -14.34
CA ASP A 119 -9.55 -36.22 -14.49
C ASP A 119 -9.74 -34.92 -13.72
N LEU A 120 -9.46 -33.81 -14.40
CA LEU A 120 -10.52 -32.98 -15.02
C LEU A 120 -9.90 -31.80 -15.79
N ILE A 121 -9.63 -32.07 -17.07
CA ILE A 121 -10.09 -31.28 -18.23
C ILE A 121 -10.28 -29.77 -17.96
N TRP A 122 -9.25 -28.97 -18.23
CA TRP A 122 -9.41 -27.55 -18.52
C TRP A 122 -9.64 -27.39 -20.03
N GLU A 123 -10.90 -27.22 -20.46
CA GLU A 123 -11.16 -26.63 -21.78
C GLU A 123 -11.14 -25.09 -21.68
N PRO A 124 -10.46 -24.41 -22.61
CA PRO A 124 -10.30 -22.97 -22.60
C PRO A 124 -11.53 -22.27 -23.21
N LEU A 125 -12.14 -21.34 -22.48
CA LEU A 125 -13.10 -20.39 -23.05
C LEU A 125 -12.38 -19.10 -23.48
N SER A 126 -12.11 -18.96 -24.78
CA SER A 126 -12.14 -17.67 -25.47
C SER A 126 -12.18 -17.81 -26.99
N LEU A 127 -13.32 -17.37 -27.57
CA LEU A 127 -13.62 -17.00 -28.97
C LEU A 127 -13.73 -18.11 -30.02
#